data_AF-A0A017SSR0-F1
#
_entry.id   AF-A0A017SSR0-F1
#
_cell.length_a   1.000
_cell.length_b   1.000
_cell.length_c   1.000
_cell.angle_alpha   90.00
_cell.angle_beta   90.00
_cell.angle_gamma   90.00
#
_symmetry.space_group_name_H-M   'P 1'
#
loop_
_entity.id
_entity.type
_entity.pdbx_description
1 polymer ?
#
loop_
_entity_poly.entity_id
_entity_poly.type
_entity_poly.pdbx_seq_one_letter_code
_entity_poly.pdbx_strand_id
1 'polypeptide(L)'
;MAPSEAYILSSFLLSPGPLPTVISLQQFTELFPKKLRSHPHVKTLYRELQEIRDQDLNVVNGNIDQETKDGEKQKEELRKAIMKSGIMDINDHDRREMDMDVQLFGQKTDVVSSEEYHSVSSLLSEMELACTNIEHDIFRIDQDATVIMSEIDTTVGDLSDLRYGKMQGPGGAGDVVDQAMQGLANLEDACYRAAIDHRIKMPSIPLYPRAISSSNPHDNPLPNLLQTPSGLALLELQGTINLPPTGERQLDEQQSQDQYLVDNDTAPTATGATYETPLGKLMFPDYAPQTTNKDDTSWMKRVYLYVGRYQRMTGEVKKLPQPIAIVQRRGETDELEIREIVKFKMIFKSRPEPVNNS
;
A
#
# COMPACT_ATOMS: atom_id res chain seq x y z
N MET A 1 20.76 0.38 8.82
CA MET A 1 20.87 -0.87 9.59
C MET A 1 21.20 -0.47 11.02
N ALA A 2 20.43 -0.91 12.01
CA ALA A 2 20.78 -0.63 13.40
C ALA A 2 22.15 -1.27 13.71
N PRO A 3 23.02 -0.59 14.48
CA PRO A 3 24.32 -1.15 14.82
C PRO A 3 24.14 -2.45 15.62
N SER A 4 24.86 -3.50 15.23
CA SER A 4 24.91 -4.76 15.98
C SER A 4 25.38 -4.48 17.41
N GLU A 5 24.93 -5.27 18.38
CA GLU A 5 25.35 -5.17 19.79
C GLU A 5 26.88 -5.16 19.92
N ALA A 6 27.58 -6.06 19.21
CA ALA A 6 29.03 -6.07 19.14
C ALA A 6 29.63 -4.73 18.65
N TYR A 7 28.96 -4.04 17.73
CA TYR A 7 29.40 -2.73 17.25
C TYR A 7 29.17 -1.65 18.32
N ILE A 8 28.05 -1.70 19.04
CA ILE A 8 27.76 -0.76 20.14
C ILE A 8 28.78 -0.96 21.26
N LEU A 9 28.96 -2.20 21.72
CA LEU A 9 29.89 -2.53 22.81
C LEU A 9 31.33 -2.21 22.44
N SER A 10 31.78 -2.54 21.22
CA SER A 10 33.14 -2.19 20.76
C SER A 10 33.31 -0.67 20.64
N SER A 11 32.33 0.05 20.10
CA SER A 11 32.39 1.51 19.97
C SER A 11 32.44 2.20 21.33
N PHE A 12 31.66 1.75 22.31
CA PHE A 12 31.61 2.38 23.63
C PHE A 12 32.79 2.00 24.54
N LEU A 13 33.28 0.76 24.45
CA LEU A 13 34.28 0.24 25.39
C LEU A 13 35.70 0.23 24.84
N LEU A 14 35.89 0.03 23.53
CA LEU A 14 37.22 -0.08 22.91
C LEU A 14 37.69 1.23 22.26
N SER A 15 36.80 2.03 21.68
CA SER A 15 37.17 3.33 21.08
C SER A 15 37.80 4.32 22.07
N PRO A 16 37.31 4.48 23.32
CA PRO A 16 37.99 5.29 24.35
C PRO A 16 39.05 4.51 25.14
N GLY A 17 39.32 3.26 24.75
CA GLY A 17 40.18 2.32 25.45
C GLY A 17 41.66 2.71 25.52
N PRO A 18 42.35 3.03 24.41
CA PRO A 18 43.81 3.11 24.41
C PRO A 18 44.33 4.31 25.22
N LEU A 19 45.42 4.12 25.98
CA LEU A 19 45.99 5.14 26.86
C LEU A 19 46.28 6.48 26.16
N PRO A 20 46.83 6.51 24.93
CA PRO A 20 47.09 7.78 24.22
C PRO A 20 45.85 8.62 23.94
N THR A 21 44.67 7.99 23.85
CA THR A 21 43.39 8.69 23.63
C THR A 21 42.90 9.36 24.92
N VAL A 22 43.23 8.80 26.08
CA VAL A 22 42.86 9.34 27.40
C VAL A 22 43.88 10.37 27.88
N ILE A 23 45.17 10.05 27.77
CA ILE A 23 46.28 10.93 28.14
C ILE A 23 47.46 10.71 27.20
N SER A 24 47.85 11.77 26.49
CA SER A 24 49.04 11.71 25.63
C SER A 24 50.32 11.65 26.47
N LEU A 25 51.40 11.11 25.90
CA LEU A 25 52.72 11.08 26.55
C LEU A 25 53.19 12.47 27.03
N GLN A 26 52.82 13.52 26.30
CA GLN A 26 53.16 14.91 26.67
C GLN A 26 52.43 15.32 27.95
N GLN A 27 51.12 15.12 28.01
CA GLN A 27 50.30 15.40 29.21
C GLN A 27 50.74 14.53 30.40
N PHE A 28 51.08 13.26 30.17
CA PHE A 28 51.60 12.38 31.21
C PHE A 28 52.94 12.88 31.77
N THR A 29 53.82 13.39 30.90
CA THR A 29 55.11 13.96 31.33
C THR A 29 54.91 15.25 32.14
N GLU A 30 53.84 16.00 31.89
CA GLU A 30 53.54 17.23 32.63
C GLU A 30 53.13 16.99 34.10
N LEU A 31 52.61 15.80 34.42
CA LEU A 31 52.26 15.37 35.78
C LEU A 31 53.48 15.26 36.70
N PHE A 32 54.69 15.16 36.14
CA PHE A 32 55.93 15.10 36.90
C PHE A 32 56.55 16.49 37.12
N PRO A 33 57.22 16.71 38.28
CA PRO A 33 57.95 17.94 38.54
C PRO A 33 58.97 18.25 37.42
N LYS A 34 59.14 19.53 37.07
CA LYS A 34 59.98 19.98 35.92
C LYS A 34 61.39 19.37 35.87
N LYS A 35 61.98 19.05 37.03
CA LYS A 35 63.32 18.44 37.17
C LYS A 35 63.38 16.98 36.72
N LEU A 36 62.26 16.26 36.72
CA LEU A 36 62.19 14.81 36.44
C LEU A 36 61.54 14.50 35.08
N ARG A 37 61.06 15.52 34.35
CA ARG A 37 60.38 15.35 33.05
C ARG A 37 61.27 14.77 31.95
N SER A 38 62.58 14.99 32.03
CA SER A 38 63.55 14.43 31.08
C SER A 38 64.05 13.04 31.46
N HIS A 39 63.56 12.46 32.57
CA HIS A 39 64.05 11.17 33.06
C HIS A 39 63.57 10.02 32.15
N PRO A 40 64.45 9.09 31.71
CA PRO A 40 64.09 7.99 30.81
C PRO A 40 63.02 7.04 31.36
N HIS A 41 62.95 6.89 32.70
CA HIS A 41 61.92 6.08 33.37
C HIS A 41 60.50 6.60 33.16
N VAL A 42 60.27 7.90 32.90
CA VAL A 42 58.90 8.41 32.65
C VAL A 42 58.31 7.80 31.39
N LYS A 43 59.11 7.66 30.33
CA LYS A 43 58.71 6.97 29.09
C LYS A 43 58.52 5.47 29.31
N THR A 44 59.32 4.87 30.18
CA THR A 44 59.23 3.44 30.51
C THR A 44 57.94 3.14 31.26
N LEU A 45 57.60 3.96 32.26
CA LEU A 45 56.36 3.86 33.03
C LEU A 45 55.13 4.08 32.14
N TYR A 46 55.18 5.03 31.21
CA TYR A 46 54.10 5.24 30.24
C TYR A 46 53.89 4.00 29.35
N ARG A 47 54.98 3.35 28.92
CA ARG A 47 54.91 2.11 28.15
C ARG A 47 54.34 0.95 28.96
N GLU A 48 54.73 0.81 30.23
CA GLU A 48 54.17 -0.19 31.13
C GLU A 48 52.67 0.04 31.38
N LEU A 49 52.25 1.30 31.59
CA LEU A 49 50.83 1.65 31.73
C LEU A 49 50.05 1.38 30.45
N GLN A 50 50.67 1.59 29.29
CA GLN A 50 50.07 1.24 28.00
C GLN A 50 49.88 -0.28 27.90
N GLU A 51 50.89 -1.08 28.27
CA GLU A 51 50.82 -2.54 28.24
C GLU A 51 49.75 -3.09 29.20
N ILE A 52 49.68 -2.59 30.43
CA ILE A 52 48.64 -2.97 31.40
C ILE A 52 47.24 -2.66 30.83
N ARG A 53 47.08 -1.49 30.22
CA ARG A 53 45.78 -1.08 29.68
C ARG A 53 45.40 -1.86 28.42
N ASP A 54 46.36 -2.21 27.58
CA ASP A 54 46.13 -3.09 26.43
C ASP A 54 45.73 -4.50 26.90
N GLN A 55 46.29 -4.99 28.02
CA GLN A 55 45.86 -6.24 28.64
C GLN A 55 44.41 -6.17 29.13
N ASP A 56 44.02 -5.10 29.80
CA ASP A 56 42.64 -4.88 30.24
C ASP A 56 41.68 -4.79 29.04
N LEU A 57 42.07 -4.13 27.96
CA LEU A 57 41.26 -4.05 26.74
C LEU A 57 41.07 -5.41 26.08
N ASN A 58 42.07 -6.28 26.10
CA ASN A 58 41.93 -7.65 25.61
C ASN A 58 40.93 -8.46 26.44
N VAL A 59 40.92 -8.27 27.77
CA VAL A 59 39.91 -8.89 28.66
C VAL A 59 38.52 -8.37 28.32
N VAL A 60 38.35 -7.05 28.17
CA VAL A 60 37.07 -6.44 27.77
C VAL A 60 36.61 -6.96 26.41
N ASN A 61 37.51 -7.09 25.44
CA ASN A 61 37.18 -7.64 24.12
C ASN A 61 36.69 -9.09 24.21
N GLY A 62 37.37 -9.93 25.01
CA GLY A 62 36.90 -11.30 25.28
C GLY A 62 35.53 -11.36 25.97
N ASN A 63 35.26 -10.40 26.86
CA ASN A 63 33.95 -10.28 27.51
C ASN A 63 32.87 -9.82 26.53
N ILE A 64 33.18 -8.93 25.58
CA ILE A 64 32.24 -8.51 24.52
C ILE A 64 31.86 -9.71 23.63
N ASP A 65 32.84 -10.56 23.27
CA ASP A 65 32.58 -11.77 22.50
C ASP A 65 31.67 -12.76 23.25
N GLN A 66 31.85 -12.86 24.58
CA GLN A 66 31.03 -13.70 25.43
C GLN A 66 29.62 -13.13 25.60
N GLU A 67 29.50 -11.83 25.87
CA GLU A 67 28.23 -11.12 26.01
C GLU A 67 27.42 -11.19 24.71
N THR A 68 28.07 -11.07 23.54
CA THR A 68 27.38 -11.20 22.25
C THR A 68 26.76 -12.59 22.09
N LYS A 69 27.48 -13.66 22.48
CA LYS A 69 26.95 -15.03 22.44
C LYS A 69 25.82 -15.25 23.46
N ASP A 70 25.98 -14.70 24.64
CA ASP A 70 24.98 -14.82 25.70
C ASP A 70 23.73 -13.98 25.38
N GLY A 71 23.87 -12.81 24.75
CA GLY A 71 22.79 -11.97 24.24
C GLY A 71 22.01 -12.66 23.12
N GLU A 72 22.69 -13.33 22.19
CA GLU A 72 22.04 -14.18 21.18
C GLU A 72 21.25 -15.32 21.82
N LYS A 73 21.84 -15.99 22.82
CA LYS A 73 21.17 -17.07 23.55
C LYS A 73 19.96 -16.58 24.34
N GLN A 74 20.07 -15.45 25.03
CA GLN A 74 18.97 -14.83 25.77
C GLN A 74 17.85 -14.38 24.83
N LYS A 75 18.19 -13.84 23.66
CA LYS A 75 17.21 -13.51 22.61
C LYS A 75 16.49 -14.77 22.14
N GLU A 76 17.20 -15.88 21.96
CA GLU A 76 16.61 -17.16 21.60
C GLU A 76 15.71 -17.72 22.72
N GLU A 77 16.14 -17.62 23.98
CA GLU A 77 15.37 -18.04 25.16
C GLU A 77 14.11 -17.18 25.35
N LEU A 78 14.20 -15.87 25.16
CA LEU A 78 13.06 -14.96 25.16
C LEU A 78 12.09 -15.33 24.04
N ARG A 79 12.60 -15.63 22.84
CA ARG A 79 11.79 -16.14 21.73
C ARG A 79 11.07 -17.43 22.10
N LYS A 80 11.77 -18.37 22.75
CA LYS A 80 11.19 -19.63 23.26
C LYS A 80 10.19 -19.39 24.40
N ALA A 81 10.40 -18.40 25.26
CA ALA A 81 9.52 -18.04 26.36
C ALA A 81 8.23 -17.37 25.86
N ILE A 82 8.34 -16.48 24.87
CA ILE A 82 7.19 -15.90 24.15
C ILE A 82 6.39 -17.02 23.47
N MET A 83 7.07 -17.99 22.84
CA MET A 83 6.43 -19.17 22.25
C MET A 83 5.72 -20.06 23.29
N LYS A 84 6.24 -20.11 24.52
CA LYS A 84 5.68 -20.90 25.62
C LYS A 84 4.55 -20.16 26.37
N SER A 85 4.50 -18.84 26.35
CA SER A 85 3.53 -18.06 27.14
C SER A 85 2.12 -17.97 26.55
N GLY A 86 1.88 -18.55 25.36
CA GLY A 86 0.54 -19.05 25.03
C GLY A 86 -0.06 -18.56 23.73
N ILE A 87 0.41 -19.09 22.60
CA ILE A 87 -0.46 -19.44 21.48
C ILE A 87 -0.16 -20.91 21.16
N MET A 88 -1.09 -21.78 21.57
CA MET A 88 -1.04 -23.20 21.24
C MET A 88 -1.12 -23.38 19.72
N ASP A 89 -0.23 -24.25 19.22
CA ASP A 89 -0.20 -24.78 17.85
C ASP A 89 0.35 -23.86 16.74
N ILE A 90 1.53 -23.27 16.99
CA ILE A 90 2.32 -22.60 15.95
C ILE A 90 3.02 -23.69 15.12
N ASN A 91 2.52 -23.90 13.91
CA ASN A 91 3.05 -24.85 12.95
C ASN A 91 4.42 -24.37 12.41
N ASP A 92 5.21 -25.23 11.76
CA ASP A 92 6.47 -24.81 11.10
C ASP A 92 6.25 -23.70 10.05
N HIS A 93 5.01 -23.52 9.61
CA HIS A 93 4.57 -22.42 8.79
C HIS A 93 4.56 -21.06 9.53
N ASP A 94 3.92 -21.00 10.69
CA ASP A 94 3.78 -19.78 11.49
C ASP A 94 5.15 -19.30 11.98
N ARG A 95 6.10 -20.24 12.13
CA ARG A 95 7.51 -19.95 12.41
C ARG A 95 8.20 -19.21 11.26
N ARG A 96 7.95 -19.59 10.00
CA ARG A 96 8.48 -18.89 8.81
C ARG A 96 7.81 -17.53 8.61
N GLU A 97 6.52 -17.45 8.92
CA GLU A 97 5.76 -16.21 8.86
C GLU A 97 6.34 -15.15 9.82
N MET A 98 6.58 -15.52 11.08
CA MET A 98 7.18 -14.62 12.07
C MET A 98 8.60 -14.17 11.70
N ASP A 99 9.44 -15.07 11.15
CA ASP A 99 10.81 -14.73 10.74
C ASP A 99 10.83 -13.72 9.59
N MET A 100 9.92 -13.87 8.62
CA MET A 100 9.76 -12.93 7.51
C MET A 100 9.22 -11.57 7.95
N ASP A 101 8.25 -11.52 8.86
CA ASP A 101 7.72 -10.27 9.40
C ASP A 101 8.81 -9.50 10.16
N VAL A 102 9.66 -10.19 10.94
CA VAL A 102 10.83 -9.59 11.59
C VAL A 102 11.85 -9.07 10.57
N GLN A 103 12.05 -9.75 9.45
CA GLN A 103 12.98 -9.29 8.43
C GLN A 103 12.44 -8.08 7.63
N LEU A 104 11.12 -7.99 7.46
CA LEU A 104 10.45 -6.92 6.70
C LEU A 104 10.18 -5.67 7.54
N PHE A 105 9.85 -5.84 8.83
CA PHE A 105 9.44 -4.76 9.75
C PHE A 105 10.37 -4.58 10.96
N GLY A 106 11.14 -5.60 11.36
CA GLY A 106 12.11 -5.51 12.46
C GLY A 106 13.37 -4.72 12.10
N GLN A 107 13.55 -4.37 10.83
CA GLN A 107 14.50 -3.34 10.44
C GLN A 107 13.84 -1.98 10.69
N LYS A 108 14.11 -1.38 11.86
CA LYS A 108 13.78 0.03 12.14
C LYS A 108 14.15 0.88 10.93
N THR A 109 13.14 1.27 10.16
CA THR A 109 13.26 2.38 9.24
C THR A 109 13.32 3.62 10.13
N ASP A 110 14.54 4.05 10.44
CA ASP A 110 14.78 5.42 10.88
C ASP A 110 14.11 6.37 9.88
N VAL A 111 13.47 7.42 10.41
CA VAL A 111 12.77 8.50 9.70
C VAL A 111 11.30 8.21 9.35
N VAL A 112 10.39 8.34 10.33
CA VAL A 112 9.20 9.21 10.20
C VAL A 112 8.91 9.85 11.56
N SER A 113 8.73 11.16 11.53
CA SER A 113 8.62 12.14 12.60
C SER A 113 7.62 11.81 13.72
N SER A 114 7.96 12.23 14.94
CA SER A 114 7.10 12.27 16.13
C SER A 114 5.87 13.19 16.02
N GLU A 115 5.35 13.47 14.82
CA GLU A 115 4.24 14.42 14.61
C GLU A 115 2.86 13.75 14.54
N GLU A 116 2.79 12.42 14.51
CA GLU A 116 1.52 11.69 14.35
C GLU A 116 0.98 11.10 15.67
N TYR A 117 1.14 11.86 16.76
CA TYR A 117 0.42 11.58 18.01
C TYR A 117 -0.56 12.72 18.25
N HIS A 118 -1.83 12.50 17.93
CA HIS A 118 -2.89 13.42 18.35
C HIS A 118 -2.93 13.46 19.88
N SER A 119 -2.79 14.66 20.45
CA SER A 119 -3.14 14.87 21.86
C SER A 119 -4.65 14.71 22.03
N VAL A 120 -5.11 14.37 23.24
CA VAL A 120 -6.55 14.17 23.53
C VAL A 120 -7.37 15.40 23.12
N SER A 121 -6.82 16.61 23.26
CA SER A 121 -7.49 17.85 22.84
C SER A 121 -7.54 18.01 21.32
N SER A 122 -6.51 17.60 20.58
CA SER A 122 -6.51 17.63 19.11
C SER A 122 -7.49 16.59 18.55
N LEU A 123 -7.50 15.38 19.12
CA LEU A 123 -8.42 14.33 18.70
C LEU A 123 -9.88 14.70 18.96
N LEU A 124 -10.18 15.31 20.11
CA LEU A 124 -11.54 15.73 20.44
C LEU A 124 -12.03 16.85 19.51
N SER A 125 -11.16 17.79 19.16
CA SER A 125 -11.46 18.84 18.18
C SER A 125 -11.74 18.28 16.77
N GLU A 126 -10.96 17.28 16.33
CA GLU A 126 -11.18 16.60 15.05
C GLU A 126 -12.46 15.76 15.06
N MET A 127 -12.76 15.09 16.19
CA MET A 127 -14.01 14.34 16.34
C MET A 127 -15.24 15.26 16.33
N GLU A 128 -15.18 16.42 17.00
CA GLU A 128 -16.27 17.40 16.96
C GLU A 128 -16.48 17.94 15.54
N LEU A 129 -15.40 18.25 14.82
CA LEU A 129 -15.46 18.65 13.42
C LEU A 129 -16.10 17.56 12.54
N ALA A 130 -15.68 16.30 12.72
CA ALA A 130 -16.24 15.17 11.99
C ALA A 130 -17.73 14.96 12.28
N CYS A 131 -18.17 15.13 13.53
CA CYS A 131 -19.57 15.08 13.90
C CYS A 131 -20.38 16.17 13.17
N THR A 132 -19.89 17.42 13.14
CA THR A 132 -20.59 18.51 12.45
C THR A 132 -20.68 18.29 10.93
N ASN A 133 -19.64 17.72 10.32
CA ASN A 133 -19.66 17.40 8.89
C ASN A 133 -20.67 16.31 8.56
N ILE A 134 -20.76 15.26 9.38
CA ILE A 134 -21.74 14.18 9.21
C ILE A 134 -23.16 14.71 9.38
N GLU A 135 -23.40 15.58 10.36
CA GLU A 135 -24.72 16.21 10.54
C GLU A 135 -25.13 17.05 9.32
N HIS A 136 -24.19 17.79 8.73
CA HIS A 136 -24.42 18.52 7.50
C HIS A 136 -24.73 17.60 6.31
N ASP A 137 -23.99 16.51 6.16
CA ASP A 137 -24.23 15.53 5.09
C ASP A 137 -25.60 14.84 5.24
N ILE A 138 -26.02 14.51 6.47
CA ILE A 138 -27.37 13.99 6.75
C ILE A 138 -28.43 14.99 6.30
N PHE A 139 -28.27 16.27 6.66
CA PHE A 139 -29.22 17.31 6.24
C PHE A 139 -29.31 17.43 4.71
N ARG A 140 -28.18 17.37 4.01
CA ARG A 140 -28.16 17.43 2.54
C ARG A 140 -28.86 16.21 1.94
N ILE A 141 -28.59 15.02 2.46
CA ILE A 141 -29.22 13.78 1.97
C ILE A 141 -30.73 13.80 2.21
N ASP A 142 -31.18 14.28 3.37
CA ASP A 142 -32.62 14.43 3.64
C ASP A 142 -33.27 15.43 2.68
N GLN A 143 -32.59 16.54 2.37
CA GLN A 143 -33.07 17.49 1.36
C GLN A 143 -33.20 16.83 -0.02
N ASP A 144 -32.15 16.13 -0.48
CA ASP A 144 -32.17 15.42 -1.77
C ASP A 144 -33.29 14.37 -1.81
N ALA A 145 -33.49 13.64 -0.70
CA ALA A 145 -34.56 12.65 -0.58
C ALA A 145 -35.95 13.29 -0.67
N THR A 146 -36.17 14.47 -0.05
CA THR A 146 -37.44 15.19 -0.17
C THR A 146 -37.71 15.69 -1.59
N VAL A 147 -36.67 16.13 -2.30
CA VAL A 147 -36.79 16.54 -3.71
C VAL A 147 -37.19 15.34 -4.57
N ILE A 148 -36.47 14.23 -4.47
CA ILE A 148 -36.76 13.02 -5.23
C ILE A 148 -38.16 12.49 -4.91
N MET A 149 -38.58 12.51 -3.63
CA MET A 149 -39.92 12.08 -3.26
C MET A 149 -41.00 12.97 -3.89
N SER A 150 -40.78 14.29 -3.93
CA SER A 150 -41.71 15.22 -4.59
C SER A 150 -41.78 14.98 -6.10
N GLU A 151 -40.65 14.67 -6.74
CA GLU A 151 -40.61 14.29 -8.16
C GLU A 151 -41.40 12.99 -8.39
N ILE A 152 -41.23 11.98 -7.52
CA ILE A 152 -42.01 10.74 -7.60
C ILE A 152 -43.50 11.03 -7.41
N ASP A 153 -43.89 11.82 -6.41
CA ASP A 153 -45.31 12.16 -6.19
C ASP A 153 -45.91 12.94 -7.35
N THR A 154 -45.15 13.82 -8.02
CA THR A 154 -45.62 14.50 -9.24
C THR A 154 -45.80 13.52 -10.39
N THR A 155 -44.83 12.64 -10.65
CA THR A 155 -44.95 11.63 -11.73
C THR A 155 -46.08 10.63 -11.46
N VAL A 156 -46.27 10.20 -10.21
CA VAL A 156 -47.40 9.34 -9.81
C VAL A 156 -48.72 10.10 -9.92
N GLY A 157 -48.75 11.39 -9.60
CA GLY A 157 -49.89 12.28 -9.81
C GLY A 157 -50.28 12.37 -11.28
N ASP A 158 -49.33 12.64 -12.16
CA ASP A 158 -49.52 12.75 -13.61
C ASP A 158 -50.03 11.42 -14.20
N LEU A 159 -49.43 10.29 -13.81
CA LEU A 159 -49.87 8.95 -14.24
C LEU A 159 -51.24 8.57 -13.66
N SER A 160 -51.57 9.04 -12.44
CA SER A 160 -52.87 8.82 -11.82
C SER A 160 -53.95 9.69 -12.45
N ASP A 161 -53.63 10.90 -12.86
CA ASP A 161 -54.57 11.78 -13.57
C ASP A 161 -54.88 11.24 -14.97
N LEU A 162 -53.87 10.70 -15.65
CA LEU A 162 -54.04 9.95 -16.90
C LEU A 162 -54.90 8.68 -16.73
N ARG A 163 -54.75 7.97 -15.60
CA ARG A 163 -55.46 6.71 -15.34
C ARG A 163 -56.90 6.91 -14.86
N TYR A 164 -57.15 7.93 -14.05
CA TYR A 164 -58.44 8.16 -13.39
C TYR A 164 -59.20 9.36 -13.95
N GLY A 165 -58.61 10.12 -14.86
CA GLY A 165 -59.29 11.08 -15.73
C GLY A 165 -59.88 12.29 -15.01
N LYS A 166 -59.14 12.93 -14.09
CA LYS A 166 -59.54 14.23 -13.52
C LYS A 166 -59.08 15.38 -14.41
N MET A 167 -59.48 15.32 -15.68
CA MET A 167 -59.35 16.40 -16.66
C MET A 167 -60.12 17.62 -16.14
N GLN A 168 -59.39 18.61 -15.64
CA GLN A 168 -59.98 19.69 -14.87
C GLN A 168 -60.53 20.79 -15.79
N GLY A 169 -61.83 20.71 -16.12
CA GLY A 169 -62.56 21.83 -16.70
C GLY A 169 -63.91 21.47 -17.35
N PRO A 170 -64.93 22.36 -17.31
CA PRO A 170 -66.17 22.18 -18.05
C PRO A 170 -65.92 22.54 -19.52
N GLY A 171 -65.24 21.67 -20.26
CA GLY A 171 -64.86 21.88 -21.66
C GLY A 171 -65.44 20.79 -22.54
N GLY A 172 -66.09 21.17 -23.64
CA GLY A 172 -66.72 20.22 -24.57
C GLY A 172 -65.75 19.19 -25.15
N ALA A 173 -66.29 18.15 -25.77
CA ALA A 173 -65.58 16.95 -26.23
C ALA A 173 -64.28 17.16 -27.05
N GLY A 174 -64.02 18.35 -27.59
CA GLY A 174 -62.73 18.69 -28.23
C GLY A 174 -61.58 18.93 -27.23
N ASP A 175 -61.84 19.58 -26.11
CA ASP A 175 -60.82 19.92 -25.09
C ASP A 175 -60.29 18.66 -24.39
N VAL A 176 -61.16 17.66 -24.22
CA VAL A 176 -60.79 16.33 -23.68
C VAL A 176 -59.84 15.59 -24.63
N VAL A 177 -60.01 15.76 -25.95
CA VAL A 177 -59.16 15.12 -26.97
C VAL A 177 -57.80 15.81 -27.03
N ASP A 178 -57.77 17.14 -27.00
CA ASP A 178 -56.51 17.91 -27.03
C ASP A 178 -55.68 17.67 -25.77
N GLN A 179 -56.30 17.61 -24.60
CA GLN A 179 -55.65 17.27 -23.34
C GLN A 179 -55.18 15.80 -23.30
N ALA A 180 -55.94 14.86 -23.88
CA ALA A 180 -55.50 13.47 -24.01
C ALA A 180 -54.30 13.35 -24.97
N MET A 181 -54.29 14.10 -26.07
CA MET A 181 -53.14 14.17 -26.98
C MET A 181 -51.91 14.79 -26.29
N GLN A 182 -52.09 15.83 -25.47
CA GLN A 182 -51.00 16.43 -24.70
C GLN A 182 -50.45 15.46 -23.64
N GLY A 183 -51.34 14.72 -22.96
CA GLY A 183 -50.97 13.69 -21.99
C GLY A 183 -50.23 12.50 -22.63
N LEU A 184 -50.69 12.06 -23.81
CA LEU A 184 -50.03 11.06 -24.64
C LEU A 184 -48.66 11.55 -25.15
N ALA A 185 -48.53 12.82 -25.55
CA ALA A 185 -47.27 13.42 -25.97
C ALA A 185 -46.26 13.52 -24.81
N ASN A 186 -46.71 13.89 -23.61
CA ASN A 186 -45.86 13.91 -22.42
C ASN A 186 -45.43 12.49 -22.00
N LEU A 187 -46.32 11.50 -22.10
CA LEU A 187 -46.00 10.09 -21.86
C LEU A 187 -45.04 9.56 -22.94
N GLU A 188 -45.23 9.96 -24.18
CA GLU A 188 -44.34 9.65 -25.30
C GLU A 188 -42.95 10.25 -25.09
N ASP A 189 -42.84 11.50 -24.65
CA ASP A 189 -41.55 12.13 -24.32
C ASP A 189 -40.88 11.49 -23.09
N ALA A 190 -41.64 11.16 -22.04
CA ALA A 190 -41.13 10.42 -20.89
C ALA A 190 -40.67 9.00 -21.27
N CYS A 191 -41.42 8.33 -22.14
CA CYS A 191 -41.04 7.03 -22.70
C CYS A 191 -39.86 7.15 -23.65
N TYR A 192 -39.69 8.24 -24.42
CA TYR A 192 -38.52 8.45 -25.25
C TYR A 192 -37.30 8.86 -24.44
N ARG A 193 -37.43 9.65 -23.37
CA ARG A 193 -36.33 9.89 -22.42
C ARG A 193 -35.85 8.57 -21.80
N ALA A 194 -36.79 7.72 -21.38
CA ALA A 194 -36.47 6.39 -20.84
C ALA A 194 -36.05 5.37 -21.92
N ALA A 195 -36.53 5.49 -23.16
CA ALA A 195 -36.22 4.58 -24.26
C ALA A 195 -34.99 4.99 -25.08
N ILE A 196 -34.58 6.25 -25.05
CA ILE A 196 -33.24 6.65 -25.51
C ILE A 196 -32.19 5.98 -24.62
N ASP A 197 -32.50 5.75 -23.35
CA ASP A 197 -31.65 4.98 -22.43
C ASP A 197 -31.76 3.45 -22.61
N HIS A 198 -32.86 2.91 -23.16
CA HIS A 198 -33.14 1.47 -23.15
C HIS A 198 -33.61 0.79 -24.46
N ARG A 199 -33.74 1.46 -25.62
CA ARG A 199 -34.07 0.82 -26.93
C ARG A 199 -32.87 0.77 -27.89
N ILE A 200 -31.96 -0.14 -27.60
CA ILE A 200 -31.65 -1.31 -28.46
C ILE A 200 -31.78 -1.07 -29.99
N LYS A 201 -30.81 -0.40 -30.59
CA LYS A 201 -29.91 -1.12 -31.53
C LYS A 201 -29.09 -1.99 -30.58
N MET A 202 -29.06 -3.32 -30.65
CA MET A 202 -27.95 -4.00 -29.97
C MET A 202 -26.70 -3.42 -30.66
N PRO A 203 -25.86 -2.61 -29.99
CA PRO A 203 -24.65 -2.16 -30.62
C PRO A 203 -23.82 -3.44 -30.79
N SER A 204 -23.80 -3.97 -32.02
CA SER A 204 -22.93 -5.07 -32.37
C SER A 204 -21.53 -4.48 -32.45
N ILE A 205 -20.87 -4.47 -31.30
CA ILE A 205 -19.50 -3.99 -31.18
C ILE A 205 -18.58 -5.11 -31.70
N PRO A 206 -17.81 -4.89 -32.78
CA PRO A 206 -16.87 -5.89 -33.27
C PRO A 206 -15.80 -6.15 -32.22
N LEU A 207 -15.58 -7.43 -31.93
CA LEU A 207 -14.56 -7.91 -30.99
C LEU A 207 -13.40 -8.51 -31.79
N TYR A 208 -12.24 -7.89 -31.71
CA TYR A 208 -11.03 -8.34 -32.39
C TYR A 208 -10.21 -9.26 -31.47
N PRO A 209 -9.74 -10.41 -31.98
CA PRO A 209 -8.77 -11.25 -31.25
C PRO A 209 -7.43 -10.53 -31.15
N ARG A 210 -6.68 -10.83 -30.09
CA ARG A 210 -5.36 -10.25 -29.79
C ARG A 210 -4.46 -10.15 -31.04
N ALA A 211 -3.97 -8.96 -31.34
CA ALA A 211 -2.82 -8.81 -32.22
C ALA A 211 -1.60 -9.44 -31.52
N ILE A 212 -1.02 -10.49 -32.09
CA ILE A 212 0.15 -11.19 -31.52
C ILE A 212 1.35 -10.22 -31.60
N SER A 213 1.50 -9.35 -30.61
CA SER A 213 2.75 -8.66 -30.34
C SER A 213 3.51 -9.45 -29.29
N SER A 214 4.70 -9.92 -29.66
CA SER A 214 5.67 -10.47 -28.71
C SER A 214 6.22 -9.32 -27.89
N SER A 215 5.51 -8.90 -26.84
CA SER A 215 6.12 -8.09 -25.80
C SER A 215 7.18 -8.95 -25.12
N ASN A 216 8.43 -8.50 -25.15
CA ASN A 216 9.53 -9.16 -24.45
C ASN A 216 9.11 -9.42 -22.99
N PRO A 217 9.35 -10.62 -22.43
CA PRO A 217 9.12 -10.87 -21.02
C PRO A 217 10.09 -9.97 -20.24
N HIS A 218 9.61 -8.81 -19.80
CA HIS A 218 10.30 -8.04 -18.78
C HIS A 218 10.38 -8.91 -17.52
N ASP A 219 11.51 -8.88 -16.81
CA ASP A 219 11.74 -9.63 -15.57
C ASP A 219 10.69 -9.25 -14.52
N ASN A 220 9.61 -10.02 -14.47
CA ASN A 220 8.50 -9.82 -13.54
C ASN A 220 8.65 -10.80 -12.38
N PRO A 221 8.70 -10.33 -11.12
CA PRO A 221 8.92 -11.17 -9.94
C PRO A 221 7.74 -12.08 -9.60
N LEU A 222 6.57 -11.91 -10.26
CA LEU A 222 5.41 -12.75 -10.02
C LEU A 222 5.62 -14.19 -10.54
N PRO A 223 4.94 -15.20 -9.98
CA PRO A 223 4.93 -16.54 -10.55
C PRO A 223 4.47 -16.57 -12.01
N ASN A 224 5.22 -17.24 -12.90
CA ASN A 224 4.92 -17.34 -14.34
C ASN A 224 3.50 -17.85 -14.64
N LEU A 225 2.92 -18.62 -13.72
CA LEU A 225 1.56 -19.16 -13.85
C LEU A 225 0.47 -18.11 -13.59
N LEU A 226 0.76 -17.10 -12.77
CA LEU A 226 -0.14 -15.97 -12.49
C LEU A 226 -0.06 -14.89 -13.56
N GLN A 227 1.08 -14.82 -14.25
CA GLN A 227 1.32 -13.85 -15.30
C GLN A 227 0.59 -14.25 -16.59
N THR A 228 -0.06 -13.28 -17.21
CA THR A 228 -0.40 -13.37 -18.64
C THR A 228 0.86 -13.19 -19.50
N PRO A 229 0.84 -13.50 -20.80
CA PRO A 229 1.98 -13.24 -21.69
C PRO A 229 2.52 -11.80 -21.71
N SER A 230 1.72 -10.81 -21.30
CA SER A 230 2.16 -9.40 -21.11
C SER A 230 2.63 -9.07 -19.69
N GLY A 231 2.58 -10.02 -18.75
CA GLY A 231 2.98 -9.82 -17.36
C GLY A 231 1.87 -9.28 -16.45
N LEU A 232 0.61 -9.25 -16.89
CA LEU A 232 -0.52 -8.84 -16.03
C LEU A 232 -0.93 -9.97 -15.08
N ALA A 233 -1.49 -9.60 -13.93
CA ALA A 233 -2.10 -10.52 -12.97
C ALA A 233 -3.39 -9.92 -12.40
N LEU A 234 -4.33 -10.78 -12.00
CA LEU A 234 -5.58 -10.36 -11.39
C LEU A 234 -5.53 -10.52 -9.87
N LEU A 235 -5.75 -9.41 -9.18
CA LEU A 235 -5.86 -9.31 -7.74
C LEU A 235 -7.31 -9.00 -7.37
N GLU A 236 -7.90 -9.80 -6.48
CA GLU A 236 -9.26 -9.60 -5.95
C GLU A 236 -9.18 -9.42 -4.43
N LEU A 237 -9.71 -8.30 -3.95
CA LEU A 237 -9.73 -7.94 -2.54
C LEU A 237 -11.19 -7.74 -2.11
N GLN A 238 -11.61 -8.39 -1.03
CA GLN A 238 -12.93 -8.20 -0.44
C GLN A 238 -12.93 -6.95 0.45
N GLY A 239 -13.17 -5.79 -0.15
CA GLY A 239 -13.14 -4.49 0.53
C GLY A 239 -12.78 -3.37 -0.44
N THR A 240 -12.46 -2.20 0.10
CA THR A 240 -12.04 -1.03 -0.67
C THR A 240 -10.60 -0.68 -0.35
N ILE A 241 -9.85 -0.24 -1.35
CA ILE A 241 -8.49 0.28 -1.17
C ILE A 241 -8.59 1.78 -0.93
N ASN A 242 -8.16 2.23 0.24
CA ASN A 242 -8.09 3.65 0.56
C ASN A 242 -6.77 4.19 0.01
N LEU A 243 -6.86 4.95 -1.08
CA LEU A 243 -5.72 5.68 -1.65
C LEU A 243 -5.71 7.12 -1.13
N PRO A 244 -4.54 7.74 -0.95
CA PRO A 244 -4.48 9.16 -0.61
C PRO A 244 -5.22 9.98 -1.69
N PRO A 245 -6.01 11.00 -1.30
CA PRO A 245 -6.69 11.85 -2.27
C PRO A 245 -5.65 12.51 -3.17
N THR A 246 -5.89 12.50 -4.48
CA THR A 246 -5.03 13.11 -5.52
C THR A 246 -5.10 14.65 -5.49
N GLY A 247 -5.10 15.25 -4.30
CA GLY A 247 -5.18 16.69 -4.09
C GLY A 247 -3.83 17.36 -4.32
N GLU A 248 -3.74 18.10 -5.42
CA GLU A 248 -2.96 19.35 -5.58
C GLU A 248 -1.65 19.43 -4.77
N ARG A 249 -0.59 18.75 -5.23
CA ARG A 249 0.75 19.26 -4.92
C ARG A 249 0.98 20.49 -5.77
N GLN A 250 0.93 21.62 -5.08
CA GLN A 250 1.52 22.90 -5.45
C GLN A 250 2.75 22.67 -6.33
N LEU A 251 2.65 23.16 -7.56
CA LEU A 251 3.77 23.28 -8.47
C LEU A 251 4.83 24.14 -7.76
N ASP A 252 5.87 23.52 -7.24
CA ASP A 252 7.10 24.24 -6.92
C ASP A 252 7.71 24.65 -8.27
N GLU A 253 7.31 25.83 -8.73
CA GLU A 253 7.99 26.55 -9.79
C GLU A 253 9.42 26.87 -9.33
N GLN A 254 10.37 26.00 -9.69
CA GLN A 254 11.78 26.37 -9.73
C GLN A 254 12.56 25.54 -10.76
N GLN A 255 12.55 26.09 -11.98
CA GLN A 255 13.66 26.16 -12.93
C GLN A 255 14.33 24.85 -13.41
N SER A 256 14.05 24.50 -14.67
CA SER A 256 15.11 24.46 -15.69
C SER A 256 14.51 24.62 -17.09
N GLN A 257 14.80 25.75 -17.73
CA GLN A 257 14.76 25.89 -19.18
C GLN A 257 15.72 24.88 -19.80
N ASP A 258 15.25 24.07 -20.74
CA ASP A 258 15.81 24.14 -22.10
C ASP A 258 14.95 23.37 -23.11
N GLN A 259 14.74 24.06 -24.21
CA GLN A 259 13.82 23.83 -25.31
C GLN A 259 14.57 23.13 -26.44
N TYR A 260 14.04 22.03 -27.01
CA TYR A 260 14.19 21.75 -28.45
C TYR A 260 12.97 21.02 -29.02
N LEU A 261 12.51 21.59 -30.12
CA LEU A 261 11.38 21.20 -30.96
C LEU A 261 11.74 19.96 -31.79
N VAL A 262 10.86 18.96 -31.82
CA VAL A 262 10.70 18.12 -33.01
C VAL A 262 9.21 17.84 -33.22
N ASP A 263 8.73 18.43 -34.31
CA ASP A 263 7.44 18.22 -34.95
C ASP A 263 7.32 16.75 -35.39
N ASN A 264 6.26 16.07 -34.99
CA ASN A 264 5.78 14.86 -35.65
C ASN A 264 4.31 14.61 -35.29
N ASP A 265 3.46 15.04 -36.21
CA ASP A 265 2.12 14.57 -36.55
C ASP A 265 1.87 13.09 -36.18
N THR A 266 1.26 12.83 -35.02
CA THR A 266 0.56 11.57 -34.72
C THR A 266 -0.48 11.82 -33.61
N ALA A 267 -1.69 11.29 -33.85
CA ALA A 267 -2.91 11.21 -33.01
C ALA A 267 -2.78 11.48 -31.49
N PRO A 268 -3.84 12.02 -30.84
CA PRO A 268 -3.82 12.40 -29.42
C PRO A 268 -3.59 11.15 -28.56
N THR A 269 -2.33 10.89 -28.24
CA THR A 269 -1.95 9.92 -27.23
C THR A 269 -2.28 10.58 -25.92
N ALA A 270 -3.19 9.97 -25.14
CA ALA A 270 -3.52 10.41 -23.80
C ALA A 270 -2.26 10.34 -22.91
N THR A 271 -1.41 11.36 -22.98
CA THR A 271 -0.36 11.66 -21.99
C THR A 271 -1.03 12.29 -20.78
N GLY A 272 -1.95 11.55 -20.15
CA GLY A 272 -2.27 11.80 -18.75
C GLY A 272 -1.06 11.36 -17.94
N ALA A 273 -0.50 12.24 -17.11
CA ALA A 273 0.51 11.85 -16.15
C ALA A 273 0.01 10.62 -15.39
N THR A 274 0.65 9.46 -15.60
CA THR A 274 0.25 8.23 -14.92
C THR A 274 0.79 8.32 -13.51
N TYR A 275 -0.09 8.56 -12.54
CA TYR A 275 0.29 8.60 -11.13
C TYR A 275 0.23 7.19 -10.56
N GLU A 276 1.40 6.59 -10.32
CA GLU A 276 1.51 5.30 -9.65
C GLU A 276 1.62 5.52 -8.14
N THR A 277 0.64 5.00 -7.39
CA THR A 277 0.70 5.01 -5.91
C THR A 277 1.17 3.64 -5.43
N PRO A 278 2.30 3.54 -4.71
CA PRO A 278 2.75 2.27 -4.18
C PRO A 278 1.79 1.81 -3.07
N LEU A 279 0.97 0.81 -3.38
CA LEU A 279 -0.01 0.26 -2.44
C LEU A 279 0.65 -0.61 -1.35
N GLY A 280 1.63 -1.42 -1.75
CA GLY A 280 2.17 -2.45 -0.87
C GLY A 280 2.96 -3.54 -1.59
N LYS A 281 3.16 -4.67 -0.91
CA LYS A 281 4.00 -5.78 -1.39
C LYS A 281 3.24 -7.10 -1.38
N LEU A 282 3.29 -7.81 -2.50
CA LEU A 282 2.85 -9.20 -2.61
C LEU A 282 4.00 -10.14 -2.29
N MET A 283 3.73 -11.15 -1.46
CA MET A 283 4.71 -12.13 -1.03
C MET A 283 4.14 -13.55 -1.18
N PHE A 284 4.97 -14.46 -1.68
CA PHE A 284 4.64 -15.86 -1.90
C PHE A 284 5.60 -16.73 -1.08
N PRO A 285 5.27 -17.06 0.18
CA PRO A 285 6.19 -17.73 1.13
C PRO A 285 6.74 -19.07 0.64
N ASP A 286 5.90 -19.82 -0.06
CA ASP A 286 6.19 -21.18 -0.49
C ASP A 286 6.58 -21.23 -1.99
N TYR A 287 6.73 -20.07 -2.65
CA TYR A 287 7.14 -19.98 -4.05
C TYR A 287 8.53 -19.37 -4.16
N ALA A 288 9.46 -20.14 -4.72
CA ALA A 288 10.77 -19.66 -5.12
C ALA A 288 11.04 -20.06 -6.58
N PRO A 289 11.39 -19.09 -7.46
CA PRO A 289 11.52 -19.34 -8.90
C PRO A 289 12.62 -20.35 -9.26
N GLN A 290 13.58 -20.58 -8.36
CA GLN A 290 14.72 -21.47 -8.57
C GLN A 290 14.49 -22.91 -8.08
N THR A 291 13.53 -23.14 -7.17
CA THR A 291 13.36 -24.43 -6.48
C THR A 291 11.98 -25.04 -6.65
N THR A 292 11.00 -24.27 -7.11
CA THR A 292 9.61 -24.72 -7.24
C THR A 292 9.42 -25.42 -8.59
N ASN A 293 8.98 -26.68 -8.58
CA ASN A 293 8.62 -27.41 -9.79
C ASN A 293 7.36 -26.82 -10.45
N LYS A 294 7.28 -26.87 -11.79
CA LYS A 294 6.17 -26.29 -12.57
C LYS A 294 4.78 -26.86 -12.22
N ASP A 295 4.71 -28.07 -11.71
CA ASP A 295 3.47 -28.76 -11.34
C ASP A 295 3.12 -28.63 -9.84
N ASP A 296 3.99 -28.01 -9.02
CA ASP A 296 3.70 -27.81 -7.61
C ASP A 296 2.67 -26.68 -7.44
N THR A 297 1.49 -27.01 -6.93
CA THR A 297 0.42 -26.06 -6.61
C THR A 297 0.29 -25.79 -5.12
N SER A 298 1.18 -26.35 -4.28
CA SER A 298 1.10 -26.22 -2.83
C SER A 298 1.30 -24.77 -2.39
N TRP A 299 2.14 -24.01 -3.10
CA TRP A 299 2.38 -22.58 -2.87
C TRP A 299 1.17 -21.69 -3.14
N MET A 300 0.19 -22.15 -3.94
CA MET A 300 -1.04 -21.40 -4.23
C MET A 300 -1.94 -21.23 -3.00
N LYS A 301 -1.76 -22.07 -1.98
CA LYS A 301 -2.63 -22.05 -0.80
C LYS A 301 -2.49 -20.76 0.00
N ARG A 302 -1.36 -20.05 -0.13
CA ARG A 302 -1.04 -18.88 0.69
C ARG A 302 -0.26 -17.82 -0.05
N VAL A 303 -0.80 -16.61 -0.03
CA VAL A 303 -0.18 -15.39 -0.52
C VAL A 303 -0.42 -14.31 0.53
N TYR A 304 0.60 -13.52 0.85
CA TYR A 304 0.43 -12.36 1.72
C TYR A 304 0.43 -11.09 0.87
N LEU A 305 -0.52 -10.22 1.16
CA LEU A 305 -0.54 -8.85 0.66
C LEU A 305 -0.30 -7.93 1.85
N TYR A 306 0.85 -7.28 1.87
CA TYR A 306 1.16 -6.23 2.83
C TYR A 306 0.71 -4.90 2.23
N VAL A 307 -0.21 -4.21 2.90
CA VAL A 307 -0.75 -2.91 2.49
C VAL A 307 -0.17 -1.85 3.43
N GLY A 308 0.58 -0.90 2.87
CA GLY A 308 1.31 0.09 3.66
C GLY A 308 2.29 -0.57 4.66
N ARG A 309 2.33 -0.05 5.89
CA ARG A 309 3.28 -0.47 6.94
C ARG A 309 2.68 -1.34 8.05
N TYR A 310 1.35 -1.39 8.16
CA TYR A 310 0.69 -1.91 9.37
C TYR A 310 -0.36 -2.97 9.07
N GLN A 311 -0.67 -3.24 7.81
CA GLN A 311 -1.73 -4.16 7.44
C GLN A 311 -1.18 -5.29 6.58
N ARG A 312 -1.56 -6.51 6.94
CA ARG A 312 -1.28 -7.71 6.19
C ARG A 312 -2.57 -8.47 5.95
N MET A 313 -2.78 -8.93 4.73
CA MET A 313 -3.91 -9.76 4.36
C MET A 313 -3.42 -11.13 3.90
N THR A 314 -4.13 -12.18 4.31
CA THR A 314 -3.87 -13.54 3.88
C THR A 314 -4.82 -13.89 2.73
N GLY A 315 -4.26 -14.45 1.67
CA GLY A 315 -4.98 -14.80 0.46
C GLY A 315 -4.50 -16.10 -0.13
N GLU A 316 -5.17 -16.52 -1.20
CA GLU A 316 -4.83 -17.73 -1.95
C GLU A 316 -4.85 -17.44 -3.45
N VAL A 317 -4.11 -18.24 -4.22
CA VAL A 317 -4.20 -18.28 -5.68
C VAL A 317 -5.25 -19.30 -6.07
N LYS A 318 -6.25 -18.87 -6.85
CA LYS A 318 -7.31 -19.74 -7.33
C LYS A 318 -7.38 -19.75 -8.85
N LYS A 319 -7.46 -20.96 -9.42
CA LYS A 319 -7.78 -21.15 -10.83
C LYS A 319 -9.23 -20.78 -11.09
N LEU A 320 -9.48 -19.94 -12.08
CA LEU A 320 -10.81 -19.54 -12.47
C LEU A 320 -11.50 -20.69 -13.24
N PRO A 321 -12.73 -21.09 -12.86
CA PRO A 321 -13.49 -22.08 -13.62
C PRO A 321 -13.88 -21.54 -15.01
N GLN A 322 -14.10 -20.22 -15.11
CA GLN A 322 -14.30 -19.49 -16.34
C GLN A 322 -13.19 -18.44 -16.49
N PRO A 323 -12.29 -18.57 -17.48
CA PRO A 323 -11.25 -17.57 -17.74
C PRO A 323 -11.86 -16.21 -18.05
N ILE A 324 -11.25 -15.14 -17.54
CA ILE A 324 -11.71 -13.77 -17.75
C ILE A 324 -10.86 -13.15 -18.86
N ALA A 325 -11.51 -12.59 -19.88
CA ALA A 325 -10.83 -11.82 -20.92
C ALA A 325 -10.78 -10.34 -20.52
N ILE A 326 -9.59 -9.74 -20.55
CA ILE A 326 -9.40 -8.30 -20.45
C ILE A 326 -9.59 -7.73 -21.86
N VAL A 327 -10.57 -6.86 -22.01
CA VAL A 327 -10.94 -6.25 -23.28
C VAL A 327 -10.67 -4.76 -23.19
N GLN A 328 -10.00 -4.20 -24.20
CA GLN A 328 -9.74 -2.77 -24.31
C GLN A 328 -10.60 -2.20 -25.44
N ARG A 329 -11.24 -1.05 -25.19
CA ARG A 329 -11.90 -0.27 -26.23
C ARG A 329 -10.86 0.49 -27.07
N ARG A 330 -10.95 0.40 -28.39
CA ARG A 330 -9.97 1.00 -29.32
C ARG A 330 -10.36 2.44 -29.67
N GLY A 331 -9.77 3.42 -28.99
CA GLY A 331 -9.97 4.85 -29.31
C GLY A 331 -11.41 5.33 -29.12
N GLU A 332 -11.82 6.35 -29.90
CA GLU A 332 -13.18 6.91 -29.86
C GLU A 332 -14.24 5.99 -30.50
N THR A 333 -13.83 4.99 -31.30
CA THR A 333 -14.77 4.05 -31.91
C THR A 333 -15.29 3.02 -30.89
N ASP A 334 -16.53 2.55 -31.07
CA ASP A 334 -17.12 1.45 -30.30
C ASP A 334 -16.58 0.09 -30.77
N GLU A 335 -15.24 -0.07 -30.80
CA GLU A 335 -14.57 -1.34 -31.16
C GLU A 335 -13.85 -1.92 -29.94
N LEU A 336 -13.88 -3.25 -29.78
CA LEU A 336 -13.27 -3.95 -28.65
C LEU A 336 -12.13 -4.86 -29.11
N GLU A 337 -11.01 -4.85 -28.40
CA GLU A 337 -9.87 -5.75 -28.63
C GLU A 337 -9.62 -6.60 -27.38
N ILE A 338 -9.54 -7.94 -27.56
CA ILE A 338 -9.11 -8.83 -26.49
C ILE A 338 -7.60 -8.65 -26.27
N ARG A 339 -7.21 -8.10 -25.11
CA ARG A 339 -5.81 -7.93 -24.74
C ARG A 339 -5.23 -9.19 -24.12
N GLU A 340 -5.90 -9.71 -23.11
CA GLU A 340 -5.38 -10.83 -22.32
C GLU A 340 -6.47 -11.77 -21.84
N ILE A 341 -6.08 -13.01 -21.56
CA ILE A 341 -6.96 -14.01 -20.96
C ILE A 341 -6.34 -14.44 -19.63
N VAL A 342 -7.00 -14.07 -18.55
CA VAL A 342 -6.62 -14.39 -17.18
C VAL A 342 -7.24 -15.72 -16.77
N LYS A 343 -6.40 -16.66 -16.33
CA LYS A 343 -6.81 -18.00 -15.90
C LYS A 343 -6.75 -18.20 -14.38
N PHE A 344 -5.98 -17.37 -13.69
CA PHE A 344 -5.77 -17.45 -12.24
C PHE A 344 -5.98 -16.08 -11.62
N LYS A 345 -6.48 -16.05 -10.38
CA LYS A 345 -6.59 -14.84 -9.57
C LYS A 345 -5.97 -15.05 -8.21
N MET A 346 -5.41 -13.99 -7.64
CA MET A 346 -5.07 -13.92 -6.21
C MET A 346 -6.26 -13.34 -5.47
N ILE A 347 -6.79 -14.04 -4.48
CA ILE A 347 -7.99 -13.63 -3.76
C ILE A 347 -7.71 -13.44 -2.27
N PHE A 348 -8.07 -12.27 -1.75
CA PHE A 348 -7.90 -11.86 -0.37
C PHE A 348 -9.27 -11.61 0.26
N LYS A 349 -9.79 -12.62 0.98
CA LYS A 349 -11.10 -12.56 1.65
C LYS A 349 -11.01 -12.30 3.15
N SER A 350 -9.83 -12.54 3.74
CA SER A 350 -9.63 -12.39 5.18
C SER A 350 -9.69 -10.90 5.56
N ARG A 351 -10.01 -10.62 6.83
CA ARG A 351 -9.83 -9.27 7.36
C ARG A 351 -8.33 -8.94 7.40
N PRO A 352 -7.94 -7.67 7.20
CA PRO A 352 -6.56 -7.24 7.43
C PRO A 352 -6.15 -7.48 8.88
N GLU A 353 -4.98 -8.07 9.06
CA GLU A 353 -4.35 -8.29 10.34
C GLU A 353 -3.33 -7.18 10.61
N PRO A 354 -3.23 -6.68 11.85
CA PRO A 354 -2.21 -5.72 12.22
C PRO A 354 -0.83 -6.38 12.21
N VAL A 355 0.17 -5.69 11.66
CA VAL A 355 1.56 -6.11 11.74
C VAL A 355 2.23 -5.37 12.89
N ASN A 356 2.66 -6.11 13.92
CA ASN A 356 3.34 -5.51 15.08
C ASN A 356 4.78 -5.17 14.72
N ASN A 357 5.13 -3.88 14.86
CA ASN A 357 6.52 -3.45 14.98
C ASN A 357 7.02 -3.87 16.37
N SER A 358 7.56 -5.09 16.49
CA SER A 358 8.21 -5.57 17.71
C SER A 358 9.68 -5.18 17.72
#